data_AF-A0A2S4M4H1-F1
#
_entry.id   AF-A0A2S4M4H1-F1
#
_cell.length_a   1.000
_cell.length_b   1.000
_cell.length_c   1.000
_cell.angle_alpha   90.00
_cell.angle_beta   90.00
_cell.angle_gamma   90.00
#
_symmetry.space_group_name_H-M   'P 1'
#
loop_
_entity.id
_entity.type
_entity.pdbx_description
1 polymer ?
#
loop_
_entity_poly.entity_id
_entity_poly.type
_entity_poly.pdbx_seq_one_letter_code
_entity_poly.pdbx_strand_id
1 'polypeptide(L)'
;MDDTERLKICQQALGMILIEHDKALERLRRETSLYESARFSQSADAAAIATRALFQTSALSAQNALMRMHTARLAVTTAQAIMKADEVEACLLDSGYQCRSRPPARSSL
;
A
#
# COMPACT_ATOMS: atom_id res chain seq x y z
N MET A 1 14.09 11.92 13.50
CA MET A 1 13.63 10.59 13.08
C MET A 1 14.68 10.05 12.13
N ASP A 2 15.39 9.02 12.56
CA ASP A 2 16.46 8.36 11.77
C ASP A 2 15.85 7.67 10.53
N ASP A 3 16.60 7.52 9.44
CA ASP A 3 16.06 6.90 8.21
C ASP A 3 15.72 5.43 8.42
N THR A 4 16.40 4.75 9.36
CA THR A 4 16.02 3.42 9.86
C THR A 4 14.65 3.44 10.55
N GLU A 5 14.36 4.48 11.33
CA GLU A 5 13.09 4.65 12.04
C GLU A 5 11.95 4.94 11.05
N ARG A 6 12.22 5.76 10.03
CA ARG A 6 11.30 5.98 8.90
C ARG A 6 11.00 4.70 8.14
N LEU A 7 12.01 3.89 7.82
CA LEU A 7 11.82 2.60 7.14
C LEU A 7 10.94 1.65 7.95
N LYS A 8 11.15 1.56 9.27
CA LYS A 8 10.32 0.74 10.17
C LYS A 8 8.86 1.19 10.16
N ILE A 9 8.60 2.50 10.22
CA ILE A 9 7.23 3.05 10.16
C ILE A 9 6.58 2.69 8.81
N CYS A 10 7.29 2.86 7.70
CA CYS A 10 6.77 2.51 6.38
C CYS A 10 6.48 1.00 6.23
N GLN A 11 7.35 0.13 6.75
CA GLN A 11 7.14 -1.31 6.75
C GLN A 11 5.95 -1.73 7.61
N GLN A 12 5.81 -1.14 8.80
CA GLN A 12 4.66 -1.40 9.68
C GLN A 12 3.35 -0.94 9.05
N ALA A 13 3.33 0.25 8.44
CA ALA A 13 2.18 0.76 7.71
C ALA A 13 1.80 -0.16 6.54
N LEU A 14 2.78 -0.64 5.76
CA LEU A 14 2.53 -1.60 4.69
C LEU A 14 1.92 -2.90 5.22
N GLY A 15 2.43 -3.44 6.34
CA GLY A 15 1.89 -4.63 6.98
C GLY A 15 0.41 -4.47 7.38
N MET A 16 0.05 -3.33 7.97
CA MET A 16 -1.34 -3.02 8.31
C MET A 16 -2.25 -2.92 7.09
N ILE A 17 -1.77 -2.30 6.00
CA ILE A 17 -2.54 -2.16 4.76
C ILE A 17 -2.76 -3.52 4.09
N LEU A 18 -1.78 -4.42 4.12
CA LEU A 18 -1.93 -5.79 3.60
C LEU A 18 -3.03 -6.55 4.36
N ILE A 19 -3.05 -6.45 5.70
CA ILE A 19 -4.09 -7.07 6.52
C ILE A 19 -5.49 -6.50 6.21
N GLU A 20 -5.61 -5.18 6.03
CA GLU A 20 -6.88 -4.54 5.64
C GLU A 20 -7.36 -5.02 4.27
N HIS A 21 -6.44 -5.14 3.31
CA HIS A 21 -6.73 -5.63 1.97
C HIS A 21 -7.25 -7.07 2.00
N ASP A 22 -6.60 -7.97 2.74
CA ASP A 22 -7.03 -9.37 2.83
C ASP A 22 -8.42 -9.49 3.47
N LYS A 23 -8.69 -8.70 4.53
CA LYS A 23 -10.03 -8.62 5.14
C LYS A 23 -11.09 -8.04 4.18
N ALA A 24 -10.71 -7.15 3.28
CA ALA A 24 -11.61 -6.62 2.26
C ALA A 24 -11.90 -7.67 1.18
N LEU A 25 -10.89 -8.44 0.76
CA LEU A 25 -11.06 -9.55 -0.19
C LEU A 25 -11.94 -10.66 0.38
N GLU A 26 -11.77 -11.04 1.65
CA GLU A 26 -12.64 -12.03 2.28
C GLU A 26 -14.10 -11.57 2.34
N ARG A 27 -14.34 -10.30 2.66
CA ARG A 27 -15.68 -9.71 2.64
C ARG A 27 -16.29 -9.74 1.25
N LEU A 28 -15.53 -9.32 0.23
CA LEU A 28 -15.96 -9.35 -1.16
C LEU A 28 -16.37 -10.77 -1.58
N ARG A 29 -15.55 -11.79 -1.27
CA ARG A 29 -15.85 -13.20 -1.59
C ARG A 29 -17.17 -13.67 -0.95
N ARG A 30 -17.41 -13.33 0.32
CA ARG A 30 -18.66 -13.69 1.02
C ARG A 30 -19.87 -13.01 0.39
N GLU A 31 -19.75 -11.72 0.09
CA GLU A 31 -20.84 -10.94 -0.52
C GLU A 31 -21.14 -11.40 -1.95
N THR A 32 -20.12 -11.81 -2.73
CA THR A 32 -20.32 -12.43 -4.05
C THR A 32 -21.14 -13.71 -3.94
N SER A 33 -20.81 -14.59 -2.99
CA SER A 33 -21.57 -15.83 -2.77
C SER A 33 -23.04 -15.54 -2.39
N LEU A 34 -23.27 -14.54 -1.54
CA LEU A 34 -24.62 -14.10 -1.18
C LEU A 34 -25.38 -13.52 -2.39
N TYR A 35 -24.73 -12.69 -3.21
CA TYR A 35 -25.29 -12.15 -4.45
C TYR A 35 -25.71 -13.25 -5.43
N GLU A 36 -24.81 -14.22 -5.67
CA GLU A 36 -25.09 -15.35 -6.55
C GLU A 36 -26.26 -16.18 -6.03
N SER A 37 -26.35 -16.41 -4.71
CA SER A 37 -27.48 -17.14 -4.11
C SER A 37 -28.81 -16.37 -4.20
N ALA A 38 -28.79 -15.05 -4.02
CA ALA A 38 -29.98 -14.20 -4.04
C ALA A 38 -30.53 -14.03 -5.47
N ARG A 39 -29.65 -14.04 -6.48
CA ARG A 39 -30.02 -13.92 -7.90
C ARG A 39 -30.99 -15.00 -8.39
N PHE A 40 -31.00 -16.18 -7.76
CA PHE A 40 -31.89 -17.29 -8.13
C PHE A 40 -33.18 -17.37 -7.29
N SER A 41 -33.39 -16.49 -6.30
CA SER A 41 -34.60 -16.50 -5.48
C SER A 41 -35.67 -15.56 -6.07
N GLN A 42 -36.92 -16.02 -6.18
CA GLN A 42 -38.02 -15.34 -6.89
C GLN A 42 -38.58 -14.08 -6.18
N SER A 43 -38.03 -13.65 -5.04
CA SER A 43 -38.39 -12.41 -4.34
C SER A 43 -37.33 -11.31 -4.56
N ALA A 44 -37.09 -10.95 -5.83
CA ALA A 44 -35.74 -10.59 -6.27
C ALA A 44 -35.38 -9.10 -6.32
N ASP A 45 -36.29 -8.12 -6.39
CA ASP A 45 -35.83 -6.78 -6.79
C ASP A 45 -35.11 -6.00 -5.68
N ALA A 46 -35.72 -5.83 -4.50
CA ALA A 46 -35.08 -5.05 -3.43
C ALA A 46 -33.84 -5.76 -2.85
N ALA A 47 -33.91 -7.10 -2.71
CA ALA A 47 -32.78 -7.90 -2.26
C ALA A 47 -31.64 -7.87 -3.29
N ALA A 48 -31.89 -8.09 -4.58
CA ALA A 48 -30.83 -8.04 -5.60
C ALA A 48 -30.22 -6.63 -5.76
N ILE A 49 -31.01 -5.57 -5.63
CA ILE A 49 -30.49 -4.18 -5.64
C ILE A 49 -29.58 -3.93 -4.43
N ALA A 50 -30.02 -4.30 -3.22
CA ALA A 50 -29.21 -4.13 -2.01
C ALA A 50 -27.91 -4.96 -2.09
N THR A 51 -27.98 -6.20 -2.56
CA THR A 51 -26.80 -7.05 -2.69
C THR A 51 -25.85 -6.57 -3.79
N ARG A 52 -26.37 -6.01 -4.89
CA ARG A 52 -25.54 -5.36 -5.93
C ARG A 52 -24.82 -4.12 -5.39
N ALA A 53 -25.50 -3.28 -4.61
CA ALA A 53 -24.91 -2.10 -4.01
C ALA A 53 -23.78 -2.48 -3.04
N LEU A 54 -24.03 -3.47 -2.16
CA LEU A 54 -23.02 -4.01 -1.23
C LEU A 54 -21.78 -4.53 -1.98
N PHE A 55 -21.98 -5.36 -3.01
CA PHE A 55 -20.88 -5.88 -3.83
C PHE A 55 -20.05 -4.76 -4.48
N GLN A 56 -20.70 -3.74 -5.05
CA GLN A 56 -20.00 -2.61 -5.66
C GLN A 56 -19.20 -1.80 -4.64
N THR A 57 -19.76 -1.55 -3.44
CA THR A 57 -19.06 -0.86 -2.36
C THR A 57 -17.84 -1.65 -1.89
N SER A 58 -17.98 -2.95 -1.70
CA SER A 58 -16.86 -3.82 -1.31
C SER A 58 -15.78 -3.90 -2.39
N ALA A 59 -16.15 -3.93 -3.67
CA ALA A 59 -15.21 -3.90 -4.78
C ALA A 59 -14.39 -2.59 -4.81
N LEU A 60 -15.05 -1.44 -4.61
CA LEU A 60 -14.37 -0.15 -4.50
C LEU A 60 -13.44 -0.08 -3.28
N SER A 61 -13.87 -0.63 -2.13
CA SER A 61 -13.05 -0.71 -0.93
C SER A 61 -11.78 -1.54 -1.16
N ALA A 62 -11.90 -2.69 -1.83
CA ALA A 62 -10.77 -3.54 -2.19
C ALA A 62 -9.80 -2.83 -3.15
N GLN A 63 -10.30 -2.12 -4.16
CA GLN A 63 -9.47 -1.33 -5.07
C GLN A 63 -8.71 -0.21 -4.34
N ASN A 64 -9.36 0.50 -3.42
CA ASN A 64 -8.72 1.53 -2.60
C ASN A 64 -7.64 0.94 -1.69
N ALA A 65 -7.87 -0.24 -1.11
CA ALA A 65 -6.86 -0.95 -0.32
C ALA A 65 -5.66 -1.36 -1.20
N LEU A 66 -5.90 -1.85 -2.41
CA LEU A 66 -4.84 -2.21 -3.37
C LEU A 66 -3.98 -1.00 -3.77
N MET A 67 -4.59 0.15 -4.03
CA MET A 67 -3.86 1.38 -4.33
C MET A 67 -2.99 1.82 -3.14
N ARG A 68 -3.55 1.83 -1.91
CA ARG A 68 -2.79 2.15 -0.69
C ARG A 68 -1.60 1.20 -0.50
N MET A 69 -1.79 -0.09 -0.78
CA MET A 69 -0.73 -1.11 -0.71
C MET A 69 0.39 -0.80 -1.71
N HIS A 70 0.05 -0.46 -2.95
CA HIS A 70 1.04 -0.12 -3.97
C HIS A 70 1.85 1.12 -3.59
N THR A 71 1.18 2.17 -3.09
CA THR A 71 1.84 3.40 -2.63
C THR A 71 2.78 3.14 -1.46
N ALA A 72 2.32 2.36 -0.46
CA ALA A 72 3.15 1.99 0.68
C ALA A 72 4.37 1.15 0.27
N ARG A 73 4.20 0.21 -0.67
CA ARG A 73 5.32 -0.59 -1.22
C ARG A 73 6.35 0.28 -1.94
N LEU A 74 5.90 1.26 -2.73
CA LEU A 74 6.78 2.21 -3.39
C LEU A 74 7.57 3.02 -2.35
N ALA A 75 6.90 3.53 -1.31
CA ALA A 75 7.55 4.27 -0.23
C ALA A 75 8.63 3.46 0.50
N VAL A 76 8.36 2.18 0.82
CA VAL A 76 9.35 1.27 1.43
C VAL A 76 10.54 1.07 0.51
N THR A 77 10.30 0.77 -0.77
CA THR A 77 11.39 0.55 -1.76
C THR A 77 12.26 1.78 -1.91
N THR A 78 11.65 2.96 -2.00
CA THR A 78 12.36 4.24 -2.11
C THR A 78 13.19 4.52 -0.85
N ALA A 79 12.63 4.31 0.34
CA ALA A 79 13.37 4.48 1.59
C ALA A 79 14.60 3.55 1.67
N GLN A 80 14.43 2.27 1.28
CA GLN A 80 15.55 1.32 1.21
C GLN A 80 16.63 1.73 0.21
N ALA A 81 16.24 2.30 -0.94
CA ALA A 81 17.18 2.77 -1.95
C ALA A 81 17.99 3.98 -1.47
N ILE A 82 17.36 4.92 -0.75
CA ILE A 82 18.03 6.07 -0.15
C ILE A 82 19.06 5.61 0.89
N MET A 83 18.66 4.74 1.82
CA MET A 83 19.57 4.22 2.86
C MET A 83 20.79 3.53 2.24
N LYS A 84 20.60 2.71 1.20
CA LYS A 84 21.72 2.06 0.49
C LYS A 84 22.62 3.07 -0.22
N ALA A 85 22.06 4.14 -0.78
CA ALA A 85 22.86 5.17 -1.43
C ALA A 85 23.73 5.90 -0.39
N ASP A 86 23.17 6.20 0.79
CA ASP A 86 23.89 6.83 1.90
C ASP A 86 25.00 5.91 2.46
N GLU A 87 24.73 4.59 2.60
CA GLU A 87 25.74 3.59 2.98
C GLU A 87 26.91 3.52 1.97
N VAL A 88 26.61 3.56 0.67
CA VAL A 88 27.63 3.57 -0.39
C VAL A 88 28.42 4.89 -0.37
N GLU A 89 27.77 6.03 -0.19
CA GLU A 89 28.43 7.34 -0.06
C GLU A 89 29.38 7.36 1.15
N ALA A 90 28.95 6.87 2.30
CA ALA A 90 29.79 6.76 3.50
C ALA A 90 31.01 5.86 3.26
N CYS A 91 30.83 4.67 2.65
CA CYS A 91 31.91 3.75 2.33
C CYS A 91 32.93 4.34 1.33
N LEU A 92 32.45 5.09 0.33
CA LEU A 92 33.29 5.79 -0.63
C LEU A 92 34.11 6.91 0.04
N LEU A 93 33.50 7.69 0.93
CA LEU A 93 34.19 8.74 1.70
C LEU A 93 35.25 8.15 2.63
N ASP A 94 34.95 7.05 3.33
CA ASP A 94 35.90 6.33 4.20
C ASP A 94 37.07 5.72 3.41
N SER A 95 36.83 5.29 2.17
CA SER A 95 37.85 4.77 1.26
C SER A 95 38.70 5.87 0.60
N GLY A 96 38.47 7.14 0.95
CA GLY A 96 39.18 8.30 0.37
C GLY A 96 38.69 8.69 -1.03
N TYR A 97 37.60 8.07 -1.52
CA TYR A 97 36.99 8.38 -2.81
C TYR A 97 36.04 9.57 -2.67
N GLN A 98 36.55 10.79 -2.91
CA GLN A 98 35.70 11.98 -2.93
C GLN A 98 34.90 12.04 -4.23
N CYS A 99 33.60 11.72 -4.15
CA CYS A 99 32.67 11.93 -5.25
C CYS A 99 32.49 13.43 -5.49
N ARG A 100 33.34 14.03 -6.35
CA ARG A 100 33.30 15.45 -6.71
C ARG A 100 32.12 15.76 -7.65
N SER A 101 30.88 15.63 -7.18
CA SER A 101 29.71 16.28 -7.80
C SER A 101 28.42 15.95 -7.05
N ARG A 102 28.17 16.63 -5.93
CA ARG A 102 26.79 16.86 -5.50
C ARG A 102 26.59 18.39 -5.47
N PRO A 103 25.72 18.97 -6.31
CA PRO A 103 25.27 20.33 -6.10
C PRO A 103 24.68 20.38 -4.68
N PRO A 104 24.97 21.43 -3.88
CA PRO A 104 24.44 21.51 -2.53
C PRO A 104 22.93 21.36 -2.57
N ALA A 105 22.40 20.46 -1.74
CA ALA A 105 20.97 20.36 -1.50
C ALA A 105 20.51 21.77 -1.11
N ARG A 106 19.68 22.39 -1.96
CA ARG A 106 19.11 23.70 -1.67
C ARG A 106 18.44 23.61 -0.31
N SER A 107 18.97 24.36 0.65
CA SER A 107 18.29 24.65 1.90
C SER A 107 17.06 25.47 1.56
N SER A 108 15.88 24.87 1.64
CA SER A 108 14.62 25.61 1.61
C SER A 108 14.38 26.18 3.01
N LEU A 109 14.68 27.47 3.16
CA LEU A 109 14.01 28.35 4.12
C LEU A 109 12.51 28.37 3.88
#